data_AF-A0A6N9TTU7-F1
#
_entry.id   AF-A0A6N9TTU7-F1
#
_cell.length_a   1.000
_cell.length_b   1.000
_cell.length_c   1.000
_cell.angle_alpha   90.00
_cell.angle_beta   90.00
_cell.angle_gamma   90.00
#
_symmetry.space_group_name_H-M   'P 1'
#
loop_
_entity.id
_entity.type
_entity.pdbx_description
1 polymer ?
#
loop_
_entity_poly.entity_id
_entity_poly.type
_entity_poly.pdbx_seq_one_letter_code
_entity_poly.pdbx_strand_id
1 'polypeptide(L)'
;MGRWLRMGRRRLPWGVQACLACLACLAGLAAGARSIVDAVIEQAGGRNVVRVPKRLVRCDLEFLLAAAPDVYVIQEGVMNPAPSDPRRRPNFALLPAVRAGRILRVDEALFSRPGPRSVQAVELLHAFLYPRAAEVAP
;
A
#
# COMPACT_ATOMS: atom_id res chain seq x y z
N MET A 1 -15.57 -21.44 5.78
CA MET A 1 -14.71 -21.69 4.61
C MET A 1 -14.97 -20.59 3.59
N GLY A 2 -14.00 -19.69 3.41
CA GLY A 2 -14.22 -18.33 2.87
C GLY A 2 -14.72 -18.26 1.43
N ARG A 3 -15.80 -17.50 1.23
CA ARG A 3 -16.51 -17.25 -0.04
C ARG A 3 -15.70 -16.40 -1.06
N TRP A 4 -14.45 -16.08 -0.76
CA TRP A 4 -13.61 -15.10 -1.46
C TRP A 4 -12.82 -15.66 -2.65
N LEU A 5 -12.63 -16.97 -2.73
CA LEU A 5 -11.82 -17.63 -3.78
C LEU A 5 -12.44 -17.60 -5.20
N ARG A 6 -13.61 -16.96 -5.38
CA ARG A 6 -14.32 -16.91 -6.67
C ARG A 6 -14.72 -15.51 -7.15
N MET A 7 -14.17 -14.44 -6.56
CA MET A 7 -14.22 -13.14 -7.22
C MET A 7 -13.05 -13.01 -8.19
N GLY A 8 -13.29 -13.43 -9.43
CA GLY A 8 -12.39 -13.20 -10.54
C GLY A 8 -11.98 -11.74 -10.63
N ARG A 9 -10.78 -11.52 -11.18
CA ARG A 9 -10.15 -10.24 -11.55
C ARG A 9 -11.11 -9.32 -12.34
N ARG A 10 -12.13 -8.77 -11.69
CA ARG A 10 -13.02 -7.77 -12.28
C ARG A 10 -12.24 -6.47 -12.31
N ARG A 11 -11.89 -6.06 -13.53
CA ARG A 11 -11.44 -4.68 -13.79
C ARG A 11 -12.50 -3.75 -13.22
N LEU A 12 -12.06 -2.80 -12.40
CA LEU A 12 -12.92 -1.75 -11.89
C LEU A 12 -13.52 -0.96 -13.06
N PRO A 13 -14.74 -0.42 -12.93
CA PRO A 13 -15.34 0.48 -13.92
C PRO A 13 -14.60 1.83 -14.06
N TRP A 14 -13.50 2.04 -13.32
CA TRP A 14 -12.69 3.26 -13.33
C TRP A 14 -11.21 3.04 -13.69
N GLY A 15 -10.83 1.91 -14.31
CA GLY A 15 -9.46 1.73 -14.84
C GLY A 15 -8.30 1.74 -13.82
N VAL A 16 -8.56 1.89 -12.52
CA VAL A 16 -7.53 2.05 -11.50
C VAL A 16 -6.95 0.69 -11.10
N GLN A 17 -5.84 0.29 -11.70
CA GLN A 17 -4.95 -0.65 -11.04
C GLN A 17 -4.33 0.12 -9.87
N ALA A 18 -4.80 -0.07 -8.63
CA ALA A 18 -4.30 0.70 -7.50
C ALA A 18 -2.79 0.47 -7.32
N CYS A 19 -1.99 1.37 -7.88
CA CYS A 19 -0.54 1.33 -7.83
C CYS A 19 -0.11 1.89 -6.48
N LEU A 20 0.35 1.00 -5.60
CA LEU A 20 0.67 1.28 -4.21
C LEU A 20 2.17 1.42 -4.03
N ALA A 21 2.60 2.51 -3.39
CA ALA A 21 3.93 2.60 -2.81
C ALA A 21 3.81 2.46 -1.29
N CYS A 22 4.35 1.37 -0.72
CA CYS A 22 4.50 1.26 0.73
C CYS A 22 5.93 1.67 1.12
N LEU A 23 6.05 2.79 1.84
CA LEU A 23 7.32 3.26 2.37
C LEU A 23 7.33 3.12 3.88
N ALA A 24 8.25 2.29 4.38
CA ALA A 24 8.65 2.32 5.77
C ALA A 24 9.44 3.61 5.96
N CYS A 25 8.78 4.62 6.55
CA CYS A 25 9.25 6.00 6.54
C CYS A 25 10.33 6.26 7.61
N LEU A 26 11.44 5.51 7.55
CA LEU A 26 12.77 5.95 7.95
C LEU A 26 13.74 5.52 6.84
N ALA A 27 14.51 6.48 6.29
CA ALA A 27 15.63 6.26 5.35
C ALA A 27 15.33 5.82 3.90
N GLY A 28 14.22 6.27 3.28
CA GLY A 28 14.03 6.09 1.83
C GLY A 28 13.94 4.62 1.41
N LEU A 29 13.26 3.81 2.23
CA LEU A 29 13.06 2.39 1.99
C LEU A 29 11.61 2.10 1.64
N ALA A 30 11.41 1.16 0.73
CA ALA A 30 10.12 0.68 0.30
C ALA A 30 10.07 -0.85 0.32
N ALA A 31 8.86 -1.38 0.43
CA ALA A 31 8.60 -2.81 0.37
C ALA A 31 8.72 -3.31 -1.08
N GLY A 32 9.64 -4.25 -1.34
CA GLY A 32 9.78 -4.86 -2.66
C GLY A 32 8.91 -6.10 -2.85
N ALA A 33 8.95 -6.68 -4.05
CA ALA A 33 8.08 -7.76 -4.52
C ALA A 33 8.22 -9.13 -3.83
N ARG A 34 9.05 -9.25 -2.79
CA ARG A 34 9.19 -10.48 -1.97
C ARG A 34 8.88 -10.25 -0.49
N SER A 35 8.23 -9.12 -0.18
CA SER A 35 7.88 -8.74 1.18
C SER A 35 6.48 -9.23 1.57
N ILE A 36 6.23 -9.33 2.87
CA ILE A 36 4.86 -9.58 3.39
C ILE A 36 3.93 -8.44 3.00
N VAL A 37 4.44 -7.21 3.02
CA VAL A 37 3.70 -6.03 2.59
C VAL A 37 3.25 -6.19 1.14
N ASP A 38 4.12 -6.60 0.22
CA ASP A 38 3.73 -6.85 -1.17
C ASP A 38 2.61 -7.89 -1.30
N ALA A 39 2.69 -8.99 -0.53
CA ALA A 39 1.61 -9.97 -0.49
C ALA A 39 0.30 -9.37 0.04
N VAL A 40 0.34 -8.55 1.09
CA VAL A 40 -0.85 -7.85 1.62
C VAL A 40 -1.45 -6.93 0.55
N ILE A 41 -0.60 -6.20 -0.19
CA ILE A 41 -1.02 -5.30 -1.28
C ILE A 41 -1.75 -6.08 -2.36
N GLU A 42 -1.17 -7.18 -2.83
CA GLU A 42 -1.74 -7.97 -3.91
C GLU A 42 -3.05 -8.65 -3.48
N GLN A 43 -3.10 -9.19 -2.25
CA GLN A 43 -4.32 -9.82 -1.72
C GLN A 43 -5.43 -8.80 -1.45
N ALA A 44 -5.10 -7.55 -1.13
CA ALA A 44 -6.06 -6.44 -1.01
C ALA A 44 -6.58 -5.96 -2.37
N GLY A 45 -6.13 -6.54 -3.49
CA GLY A 45 -6.51 -6.14 -4.84
C GLY A 45 -5.74 -4.91 -5.34
N GLY A 46 -4.62 -4.57 -4.71
CA GLY A 46 -3.69 -3.54 -5.17
C GLY A 46 -2.54 -4.12 -6.00
N ARG A 47 -1.68 -3.23 -6.51
CA ARG A 47 -0.46 -3.56 -7.25
C ARG A 47 0.69 -2.74 -6.67
N ASN A 48 1.72 -3.39 -6.16
CA ASN A 48 2.91 -2.67 -5.69
C ASN A 48 3.67 -2.07 -6.89
N VAL A 49 4.09 -0.81 -6.79
CA VAL A 49 4.93 -0.19 -7.83
C VAL A 49 6.39 -0.65 -7.73
N VAL A 50 6.83 -1.06 -6.54
CA VAL A 50 8.21 -1.50 -6.28
C VAL A 50 8.38 -2.97 -6.64
N ARG A 51 8.62 -3.23 -7.93
CA ARG A 51 8.73 -4.61 -8.46
C ARG A 51 10.10 -5.27 -8.32
N VAL A 52 11.02 -4.63 -7.58
CA VAL A 52 12.35 -5.20 -7.31
C VAL A 52 12.20 -6.46 -6.45
N PRO A 53 12.80 -7.61 -6.80
CA PRO A 53 12.65 -8.87 -6.09
C PRO A 53 13.49 -8.87 -4.80
N LYS A 54 13.25 -7.95 -3.88
CA LYS A 54 13.86 -7.90 -2.54
C LYS A 54 12.75 -7.60 -1.53
N ARG A 55 13.00 -7.88 -0.24
CA ARG A 55 12.05 -7.56 0.83
C ARG A 55 11.99 -6.06 1.09
N LEU A 56 13.15 -5.42 1.18
CA LEU A 56 13.32 -3.98 1.35
C LEU A 56 14.19 -3.45 0.21
N VAL A 57 13.83 -2.29 -0.31
CA VAL A 57 14.44 -1.68 -1.49
C VAL A 57 14.64 -0.19 -1.20
N ARG A 58 15.78 0.37 -1.59
CA ARG A 58 15.97 1.83 -1.56
C ARG A 58 15.09 2.46 -2.64
N CYS A 59 14.35 3.48 -2.25
CA CYS A 59 13.38 4.19 -3.06
C CYS A 59 13.63 5.68 -2.90
N ASP A 60 14.03 6.33 -3.99
CA ASP A 60 14.14 7.78 -4.07
C ASP A 60 12.85 8.40 -4.63
N LEU A 61 12.83 9.73 -4.65
CA LEU A 61 11.68 10.48 -5.17
C LEU A 61 11.54 10.34 -6.68
N GLU A 62 12.64 10.27 -7.43
CA GLU A 62 12.62 10.15 -8.90
C GLU A 62 11.88 8.88 -9.32
N PHE A 63 12.20 7.75 -8.69
CA PHE A 63 11.47 6.50 -8.88
C PHE A 63 9.98 6.66 -8.56
N LEU A 64 9.63 7.30 -7.44
CA LEU A 64 8.22 7.49 -7.06
C LEU A 64 7.46 8.38 -8.04
N LEU A 65 8.10 9.41 -8.58
CA LEU A 65 7.51 10.28 -9.60
C LEU A 65 7.28 9.51 -10.90
N ALA A 66 8.26 8.72 -11.34
CA ALA A 66 8.14 7.89 -12.54
C ALA A 66 7.08 6.77 -12.37
N ALA A 67 7.01 6.19 -11.17
CA ALA A 67 6.05 5.15 -10.84
C ALA A 67 4.61 5.66 -10.65
N ALA A 68 4.45 6.95 -10.34
CA ALA A 68 3.17 7.66 -10.21
C ALA A 68 2.10 6.89 -9.40
N PRO A 69 2.36 6.55 -8.12
CA PRO A 69 1.42 5.77 -7.32
C PRO A 69 0.12 6.53 -7.05
N ASP A 70 -1.01 5.81 -7.08
CA ASP A 70 -2.34 6.33 -6.77
C ASP A 70 -2.60 6.40 -5.26
N VAL A 71 -1.90 5.56 -4.49
CA VAL A 71 -2.02 5.47 -3.05
C VAL A 71 -0.63 5.35 -2.42
N TYR A 72 -0.45 6.02 -1.28
CA TYR A 72 0.77 6.01 -0.50
C TYR A 72 0.51 5.36 0.86
N VAL A 73 1.17 4.24 1.17
CA VAL A 73 1.06 3.57 2.47
C VAL A 73 2.29 3.84 3.31
N ILE A 74 2.03 4.22 4.56
CA ILE A 74 3.03 4.54 5.56
C ILE A 74 2.88 3.58 6.72
N GLN A 75 3.94 2.92 7.09
CA GLN A 75 3.96 2.08 8.28
C GLN A 75 4.47 2.87 9.47
N GLU A 76 3.78 2.79 10.59
CA GLU A 76 4.20 3.31 11.89
C GLU A 76 4.43 2.15 12.85
N GLY A 77 5.57 2.16 13.54
CA GLY A 77 5.89 1.12 14.51
C GLY A 77 7.29 1.29 15.09
N VAL A 78 7.84 0.22 15.65
CA VAL A 78 9.14 0.25 16.34
C VAL A 78 10.27 0.69 15.39
N MET A 79 10.23 0.24 14.13
CA MET A 79 11.25 0.58 13.13
C MET A 79 10.99 1.94 12.49
N ASN A 80 9.83 2.53 12.73
CA ASN A 80 9.45 3.86 12.26
C ASN A 80 8.46 4.53 13.22
N PRO A 81 8.92 5.03 14.38
CA PRO A 81 8.05 5.50 15.45
C PRO A 81 7.38 6.85 15.13
N ALA A 82 7.97 7.64 14.23
CA ALA A 82 7.47 8.95 13.85
C ALA A 82 7.60 9.13 12.33
N PRO A 83 6.76 8.45 11.52
CA PRO A 83 6.76 8.62 10.08
C PRO A 83 6.59 10.09 9.70
N SER A 84 7.48 10.60 8.85
CA SER A 84 7.27 11.91 8.24
C SER A 84 6.02 11.89 7.35
N ASP A 85 5.18 12.91 7.51
CA ASP A 85 4.00 13.12 6.66
C ASP A 85 4.44 13.44 5.22
N PRO A 86 4.05 12.65 4.20
CA PRO A 86 4.40 12.89 2.81
C PRO A 86 4.00 14.29 2.33
N ARG A 87 2.93 14.87 2.87
CA ARG A 87 2.47 16.22 2.51
C ARG A 87 3.44 17.32 2.95
N ARG A 88 4.28 17.04 3.95
CA ARG A 88 5.30 17.96 4.48
C ARG A 88 6.68 17.74 3.87
N ARG A 89 6.85 16.70 3.05
CA ARG A 89 8.14 16.39 2.43
C ARG A 89 8.34 17.24 1.17
N PRO A 90 9.52 17.84 0.96
CA PRO A 90 9.82 18.59 -0.26
C PRO A 90 9.53 17.76 -1.51
N ASN A 91 8.84 18.35 -2.49
CA ASN A 91 8.53 17.75 -3.79
C ASN A 91 7.61 16.52 -3.78
N PHE A 92 7.19 16.00 -2.62
CA PHE A 92 6.23 14.89 -2.55
C PHE A 92 4.80 15.32 -2.91
N ALA A 93 4.50 16.63 -2.83
CA ALA A 93 3.26 17.20 -3.34
C ALA A 93 3.08 17.03 -4.87
N LEU A 94 4.10 16.58 -5.60
CA LEU A 94 4.00 16.22 -7.02
C LEU A 94 3.42 14.82 -7.24
N LEU A 95 3.47 13.93 -6.23
CA LEU A 95 2.99 12.55 -6.35
C LEU A 95 1.46 12.50 -6.44
N PRO A 96 0.87 11.69 -7.35
CA PRO A 96 -0.59 11.59 -7.48
C PRO A 96 -1.29 11.23 -6.18
N ALA A 97 -0.78 10.22 -5.45
CA ALA A 97 -1.31 9.81 -4.15
C ALA A 97 -1.37 10.96 -3.12
N VAL A 98 -0.32 11.80 -3.06
CA VAL A 98 -0.24 12.91 -2.10
C VAL A 98 -1.19 14.03 -2.50
N ARG A 99 -1.23 14.38 -3.80
CA ARG A 99 -2.14 15.39 -4.36
C ARG A 99 -3.60 15.01 -4.14
N ALA A 100 -3.94 13.74 -4.32
CA ALA A 100 -5.28 13.22 -4.12
C ALA A 100 -5.62 12.96 -2.64
N GLY A 101 -4.69 13.21 -1.71
CA GLY A 101 -4.89 12.92 -0.29
C GLY A 101 -5.05 11.42 0.03
N ARG A 102 -4.68 10.53 -0.89
CA ARG A 102 -4.80 9.08 -0.74
C ARG A 102 -3.58 8.50 -0.02
N ILE A 103 -3.42 8.90 1.24
CA ILE A 103 -2.34 8.47 2.11
C ILE A 103 -2.93 7.65 3.24
N LEU A 104 -2.45 6.41 3.42
CA LEU A 104 -2.89 5.51 4.48
C LEU A 104 -1.73 5.26 5.45
N ARG A 105 -1.94 5.53 6.74
CA ARG A 105 -1.01 5.18 7.81
C ARG A 105 -1.49 3.88 8.48
N VAL A 106 -0.59 2.92 8.66
CA VAL A 106 -0.89 1.58 9.17
C VAL A 106 0.10 1.14 10.24
N ASP A 107 -0.31 0.22 11.10
CA ASP A 107 0.57 -0.44 12.07
C ASP A 107 1.60 -1.34 11.34
N GLU A 108 2.88 -1.09 11.58
CA GLU A 108 4.01 -1.88 11.09
C GLU A 108 3.90 -3.35 11.46
N ALA A 109 3.55 -3.66 12.71
CA ALA A 109 3.47 -5.05 13.19
C ALA A 109 2.32 -5.82 12.51
N LEU A 110 1.31 -5.13 12.01
CA LEU A 110 0.20 -5.70 11.27
C LEU A 110 0.56 -5.97 9.80
N PHE A 111 1.31 -5.06 9.16
CA PHE A 111 1.61 -5.13 7.72
C PHE A 111 2.95 -5.82 7.37
N SER A 112 3.92 -5.83 8.29
CA SER A 112 5.28 -6.33 8.03
C SER A 112 5.55 -7.73 8.56
N ARG A 113 4.65 -8.30 9.37
CA ARG A 113 4.86 -9.60 10.03
C ARG A 113 3.89 -10.66 9.48
N PRO A 114 4.38 -11.83 9.08
CA PRO A 114 3.50 -12.93 8.72
C PRO A 114 2.77 -13.43 9.96
N GLY A 115 1.47 -13.70 9.83
CA GLY A 115 0.69 -14.29 10.91
C GLY A 115 -0.81 -14.28 10.64
N PRO A 116 -1.63 -14.79 11.58
CA PRO A 116 -3.09 -14.81 11.41
C PRO A 116 -3.69 -13.42 11.21
N ARG A 117 -3.03 -12.38 11.74
CA ARG A 117 -3.43 -10.98 11.57
C ARG A 117 -3.15 -10.40 10.17
N SER A 118 -2.44 -11.12 9.29
CA SER A 118 -2.23 -10.66 7.91
C SER A 118 -3.55 -10.52 7.15
N VAL A 119 -4.58 -11.30 7.49
CA VAL A 119 -5.94 -11.13 6.93
C VAL A 119 -6.52 -9.76 7.28
N GLN A 120 -6.37 -9.33 8.53
CA GLN A 120 -6.82 -8.01 8.98
C GLN A 120 -6.08 -6.88 8.23
N ALA A 121 -4.79 -7.04 7.94
CA ALA A 121 -4.03 -6.09 7.12
C ALA A 121 -4.61 -5.96 5.70
N VAL A 122 -4.96 -7.10 5.09
CA VAL A 122 -5.58 -7.17 3.76
C VAL A 122 -6.95 -6.50 3.76
N GLU A 123 -7.80 -6.80 4.74
CA GLU A 123 -9.13 -6.21 4.85
C GLU A 123 -9.08 -4.70 5.03
N LEU A 124 -8.19 -4.21 5.91
CA LEU A 124 -7.98 -2.78 6.14
C LEU A 124 -7.55 -2.07 4.85
N LEU A 125 -6.55 -2.63 4.16
CA LEU A 125 -6.08 -2.05 2.92
C LEU A 125 -7.15 -2.11 1.82
N HIS A 126 -7.86 -3.23 1.68
CA HIS A 126 -8.93 -3.39 0.70
C HIS A 126 -10.04 -2.36 0.90
N ALA A 127 -10.49 -2.13 2.14
CA ALA A 127 -11.50 -1.13 2.46
C ALA A 127 -11.04 0.29 2.06
N PHE A 128 -9.76 0.62 2.28
CA PHE A 128 -9.19 1.89 1.86
C PHE A 128 -9.06 2.03 0.33
N LEU A 129 -8.71 0.94 -0.36
CA LEU A 129 -8.62 0.92 -1.82
C LEU A 129 -10.01 1.06 -2.46
N TYR A 130 -11.04 0.45 -1.85
CA TYR A 130 -12.39 0.29 -2.40
C TYR A 130 -13.52 0.69 -1.42
N PRO A 131 -13.62 1.98 -1.04
CA PRO A 131 -14.57 2.43 -0.01
C PRO A 131 -16.05 2.17 -0.36
N ARG A 132 -16.42 2.15 -1.64
CA ARG A 132 -17.82 1.88 -2.09
C ARG A 132 -18.16 0.39 -2.22
N ALA A 133 -17.19 -0.52 -2.16
CA ALA A 133 -17.46 -1.96 -2.25
C ALA A 133 -17.86 -2.58 -0.90
N ALA A 134 -17.63 -1.87 0.22
CA ALA A 134 -17.98 -2.32 1.56
C ALA A 134 -19.48 -2.17 1.89
N GLU A 135 -20.25 -1.41 1.11
CA GLU A 135 -21.70 -1.23 1.28
C GLU A 135 -22.56 -2.36 0.70
N VAL A 136 -21.96 -3.40 0.10
CA VAL A 136 -22.72 -4.53 -0.45
C VAL A 136 -22.30 -5.83 0.22
N ALA A 137 -22.67 -5.97 1.49
CA ALA A 137 -22.91 -7.27 2.10
C ALA A 137 -24.41 -7.35 2.45
N PRO A 138 -25.19 -8.26 1.83
CA PRO A 138 -26.57 -8.50 2.22
C PRO A 138 -26.68 -9.14 3.61
#